data_AF-A0A3D0SSK3-F1
#
_entry.id   AF-A0A3D0SSK3-F1
#
_cell.length_a   1.000
_cell.length_b   1.000
_cell.length_c   1.000
_cell.angle_alpha   90.00
_cell.angle_beta   90.00
_cell.angle_gamma   90.00
#
_symmetry.space_group_name_H-M   'P 1'
#
loop_
_entity.id
_entity.type
_entity.pdbx_description
1 polymer ?
#
loop_
_entity_poly.entity_id
_entity_poly.type
_entity_poly.pdbx_seq_one_letter_code
_entity_poly.pdbx_strand_id
1 'polypeptide(L)'
;AIVMLENIHRHIEEGIPPFRAALQGSKEIAFAIVAMTLTLAAVFTPLAFMTGNTGRLFTEFAFTVAAAVIVSGFTALTLTPMMCSK
;
A
#
# COMPACT_ATOMS: atom_id res chain seq x y z
N ALA A 1 -2.10 0.51 4.11
CA ALA A 1 -2.40 1.45 5.22
C ALA A 1 -2.11 0.86 6.60
N ILE A 2 -2.60 -0.34 6.93
CA ILE A 2 -2.45 -0.93 8.28
C ILE A 2 -0.99 -1.02 8.74
N VAL A 3 -0.11 -1.62 7.94
CA VAL A 3 1.32 -1.75 8.25
C VAL A 3 1.99 -0.39 8.52
N MET A 4 1.56 0.66 7.81
CA MET A 4 2.05 2.01 8.01
C MET A 4 1.64 2.57 9.37
N LEU A 5 0.35 2.43 9.68
CA LEU A 5 -0.21 2.88 10.95
C LEU A 5 0.44 2.15 12.13
N GLU A 6 0.60 0.83 12.03
CA GLU A 6 1.22 0.01 13.09
C GLU A 6 2.69 0.41 13.30
N ASN A 7 3.44 0.66 12.22
CA ASN A 7 4.82 1.14 12.33
C ASN A 7 4.88 2.52 13.03
N ILE A 8 4.00 3.45 12.68
CA ILE A 8 3.95 4.77 13.34
C ILE A 8 3.51 4.63 14.79
N HIS A 9 2.49 3.81 15.06
CA HIS A 9 1.95 3.59 16.40
C HIS A 9 3.00 3.02 17.34
N ARG A 10 3.80 2.05 16.88
CA ARG A 10 4.94 1.50 17.64
C ARG A 10 5.91 2.60 18.09
N HIS A 11 6.26 3.55 17.22
CA HIS A 11 7.12 4.67 17.58
C HIS A 11 6.47 5.60 18.61
N ILE A 12 5.15 5.78 18.56
CA ILE A 12 4.41 6.57 19.56
C ILE A 12 4.45 5.88 20.92
N GLU A 13 4.28 4.55 20.96
CA GLU A 13 4.41 3.75 22.19
C GLU A 13 5.83 3.79 22.77
N GLU A 14 6.85 3.91 21.93
CA GLU A 14 8.24 4.14 22.33
C GLU A 14 8.52 5.57 22.85
N GLY A 15 7.50 6.44 22.89
CA GLY A 15 7.57 7.79 23.46
C GLY A 15 7.94 8.88 22.45
N ILE A 16 7.99 8.57 21.15
CA ILE A 16 8.28 9.56 20.11
C ILE A 16 7.01 10.39 19.83
N PRO A 17 7.10 11.73 19.77
CA PRO A 17 5.92 12.56 19.53
C PRO A 17 5.28 12.23 18.17
N PRO A 18 3.93 12.27 18.05
CA PRO A 18 3.19 11.77 16.87
C PRO A 18 3.70 12.28 15.52
N PHE A 19 4.04 13.57 15.44
CA PHE A 19 4.60 14.15 14.22
C PHE A 19 5.94 13.53 13.81
N ARG A 20 6.86 13.31 14.77
CA ARG A 20 8.14 12.64 14.49
C ARG A 20 7.97 11.16 14.22
N ALA A 21 7.08 10.48 14.96
CA ALA A 21 6.75 9.08 14.74
C ALA A 21 6.20 8.86 13.33
N ALA A 22 5.29 9.73 12.86
CA ALA A 22 4.77 9.69 11.50
C ALA A 22 5.86 9.88 10.45
N LEU A 23 6.76 10.86 10.65
CA LEU A 23 7.86 11.13 9.70
C LEU A 23 8.89 10.00 9.64
N GLN A 24 9.32 9.49 10.80
CA GLN A 24 10.28 8.40 10.90
C GLN A 24 9.67 7.10 10.37
N GLY A 25 8.48 6.74 10.87
CA GLY A 25 7.76 5.55 10.45
C GLY A 25 7.49 5.54 8.94
N SER A 26 7.20 6.70 8.34
CA SER A 26 7.09 6.82 6.88
C SER A 26 8.38 6.46 6.14
N LYS A 27 9.52 6.97 6.60
CA LYS A 27 10.80 6.79 5.90
C LYS A 27 11.30 5.35 5.97
N GLU A 28 11.03 4.64 7.06
CA GLU A 28 11.50 3.28 7.26
C GLU A 28 10.84 2.27 6.30
N ILE A 29 9.54 2.37 6.09
CA ILE A 29 8.77 1.36 5.34
C ILE A 29 8.22 1.88 4.01
N ALA A 30 8.47 3.14 3.62
CA ALA A 30 8.02 3.67 2.34
C ALA A 30 8.46 2.80 1.16
N PHE A 31 9.74 2.40 1.14
CA PHE A 31 10.26 1.51 0.09
C PHE A 31 9.58 0.14 0.11
N ALA A 32 9.36 -0.43 1.30
CA ALA A 32 8.69 -1.72 1.44
C ALA A 32 7.25 -1.67 0.91
N ILE A 33 6.49 -0.60 1.17
CA ILE A 33 5.13 -0.41 0.65
C ILE A 33 5.14 -0.35 -0.87
N VAL A 34 6.02 0.45 -1.47
CA VAL A 34 6.14 0.56 -2.93
C VAL A 34 6.51 -0.80 -3.54
N ALA A 35 7.47 -1.52 -2.94
CA ALA A 35 7.89 -2.84 -3.41
C ALA A 35 6.74 -3.85 -3.36
N MET A 36 5.97 -3.90 -2.28
CA MET A 36 4.79 -4.78 -2.16
C MET A 36 3.70 -4.42 -3.19
N THR A 37 3.40 -3.13 -3.38
CA THR A 37 2.44 -2.67 -4.40
C THR A 37 2.86 -3.09 -5.81
N LEU A 38 4.14 -2.92 -6.16
CA LEU A 38 4.68 -3.35 -7.45
C LEU A 38 4.68 -4.87 -7.60
N THR A 39 5.00 -5.60 -6.53
CA THR A 39 5.00 -7.07 -6.51
C THR A 39 3.60 -7.60 -6.79
N LEU A 40 2.58 -7.04 -6.12
CA LEU A 40 1.19 -7.40 -6.37
C LEU A 40 0.77 -7.07 -7.80
N ALA A 41 1.11 -5.88 -8.30
CA ALA A 41 0.83 -5.53 -9.70
C ALA A 41 1.48 -6.53 -10.69
N ALA A 42 2.73 -6.94 -10.44
CA ALA A 42 3.42 -7.93 -11.25
C ALA A 42 2.75 -9.32 -11.17
N VAL A 43 2.26 -9.74 -9.99
CA VAL A 43 1.53 -11.00 -9.81
C VAL A 43 0.20 -11.01 -10.59
N PHE A 44 -0.48 -9.87 -10.70
CA PHE A 44 -1.74 -9.78 -11.46
C PHE A 44 -1.53 -9.54 -12.96
N THR A 45 -0.33 -9.15 -13.40
CA THR A 45 -0.02 -8.85 -14.81
C THR A 45 -0.32 -10.00 -15.78
N PRO A 46 0.02 -11.28 -15.49
CA PRO A 46 -0.30 -12.41 -16.37
C PRO A 46 -1.80 -12.58 -16.67
N LEU A 47 -2.67 -12.24 -15.71
CA LEU A 47 -4.13 -12.37 -15.86
C LEU A 47 -4.68 -11.40 -16.92
N ALA A 48 -3.97 -10.31 -17.20
CA ALA A 48 -4.33 -9.36 -18.25
C ALA A 48 -4.12 -9.92 -19.67
N PHE A 49 -3.34 -10.99 -19.82
CA PHE A 49 -3.07 -11.64 -21.11
C PHE A 49 -3.94 -12.88 -21.36
N MET A 50 -4.85 -13.20 -20.44
CA MET A 50 -5.76 -14.34 -20.61
C MET A 50 -6.81 -14.05 -21.69
N THR A 51 -7.01 -15.01 -22.60
CA THR A 51 -7.97 -14.90 -23.71
C THR A 51 -9.21 -15.77 -23.47
N GLY A 52 -10.26 -15.56 -24.28
CA GLY A 52 -11.53 -16.28 -24.16
C GLY A 52 -12.52 -15.66 -23.17
N ASN A 53 -13.71 -16.26 -23.07
CA ASN A 53 -14.81 -15.71 -22.25
C ASN A 53 -14.44 -15.67 -20.75
N THR A 54 -13.78 -16.73 -20.26
CA THR A 54 -13.24 -16.79 -18.90
C THR A 54 -12.12 -15.77 -18.69
N GLY A 55 -11.24 -15.58 -19.69
CA GLY A 55 -10.16 -14.59 -19.63
C GLY A 55 -10.67 -13.16 -19.42
N ARG A 56 -11.80 -12.81 -20.05
CA ARG A 56 -12.41 -11.47 -19.92
C ARG A 56 -12.77 -11.12 -18.47
N LEU A 57 -13.37 -12.06 -17.74
CA LEU A 57 -13.70 -11.90 -16.31
C LEU A 57 -12.43 -11.74 -15.46
N PHE A 58 -11.39 -12.53 -15.72
CA PHE A 58 -10.13 -12.44 -14.99
C PHE A 58 -9.35 -11.15 -15.29
N THR A 59 -9.38 -10.64 -16.52
CA THR A 59 -8.75 -9.37 -16.88
C THR A 59 -9.46 -8.19 -16.19
N GLU A 60 -10.79 -8.17 -16.17
CA GLU A 60 -11.56 -7.15 -15.44
C GLU A 60 -11.28 -7.19 -13.93
N PHE A 61 -11.20 -8.39 -13.34
CA PHE A 61 -10.82 -8.56 -11.94
C PHE A 61 -9.38 -8.09 -11.67
N ALA A 62 -8.43 -8.48 -12.52
CA ALA A 62 -7.03 -8.11 -12.38
C ALA A 62 -6.83 -6.59 -12.42
N PHE A 63 -7.49 -5.89 -13.34
CA PHE A 63 -7.46 -4.43 -13.38
C PHE A 63 -8.05 -3.79 -12.13
N THR A 64 -9.18 -4.31 -11.64
CA THR A 64 -9.84 -3.79 -10.44
C THR A 64 -8.94 -3.94 -9.22
N VAL A 65 -8.33 -5.12 -9.01
CA VAL A 65 -7.43 -5.37 -7.88
C VAL A 65 -6.14 -4.56 -8.01
N ALA A 66 -5.53 -4.49 -9.19
CA ALA A 66 -4.33 -3.70 -9.42
C ALA A 66 -4.57 -2.22 -9.10
N ALA A 67 -5.67 -1.64 -9.58
CA ALA A 67 -6.05 -0.27 -9.27
C ALA A 67 -6.30 -0.08 -7.76
N ALA A 68 -7.02 -0.99 -7.11
CA ALA A 68 -7.29 -0.92 -5.67
C ALA A 68 -6.01 -0.96 -4.84
N VAL A 69 -5.04 -1.80 -5.20
CA VAL A 69 -3.75 -1.92 -4.50
C VAL A 69 -2.89 -0.68 -4.70
N ILE A 70 -2.88 -0.09 -5.89
CA ILE A 70 -2.15 1.16 -6.16
C ILE A 70 -2.74 2.31 -5.33
N VAL A 71 -4.06 2.47 -5.33
CA VAL A 71 -4.75 3.49 -4.53
C VAL A 71 -4.51 3.26 -3.03
N SER A 72 -4.51 2.00 -2.58
CA SER A 72 -4.17 1.64 -1.20
C SER A 72 -2.73 2.01 -0.82
N GLY A 73 -1.76 1.75 -1.71
CA GLY A 73 -0.37 2.16 -1.54
C GLY A 73 -0.23 3.69 -1.47
N PHE A 74 -0.93 4.40 -2.36
CA PHE A 74 -0.95 5.87 -2.36
C PHE A 74 -1.50 6.44 -1.04
N THR A 75 -2.65 5.95 -0.58
CA THR A 75 -3.27 6.41 0.67
C THR A 75 -2.41 6.05 1.89
N ALA A 76 -1.72 4.90 1.86
CA ALA A 76 -0.79 4.49 2.92
C ALA A 76 0.42 5.43 3.04
N LEU A 77 0.95 5.93 1.93
CA LEU A 77 2.13 6.81 1.92
C LEU A 77 1.80 8.29 2.13
N THR A 78 0.54 8.68 1.93
CA THR A 78 0.12 10.10 1.99
C THR A 78 -0.81 10.37 3.15
N LEU A 79 -2.05 9.86 3.08
CA LEU A 79 -3.11 10.11 4.04
C LEU A 79 -2.83 9.50 5.41
N THR A 80 -2.38 8.24 5.47
CA THR A 80 -2.13 7.57 6.76
C THR A 80 -1.12 8.33 7.63
N PRO A 81 0.09 8.67 7.18
CA PRO A 81 1.03 9.43 8.01
C PRO A 81 0.53 10.83 8.33
N MET A 82 -0.23 11.49 7.44
CA MET A 82 -0.84 12.78 7.74
C MET A 82 -1.84 12.69 8.90
N MET A 83 -2.71 11.66 8.90
CA MET A 83 -3.67 11.43 9.96
C MET A 83 -3.00 11.04 11.29
N CYS A 84 -1.93 10.24 11.25
CA CYS A 84 -1.18 9.84 12.45
C CYS A 84 -0.23 10.92 13.01
N SER A 85 -0.04 12.04 12.30
CA SER A 85 0.85 13.12 12.72
C SER A 85 0.25 14.05 13.79
N LYS A 86 -1.04 13.86 14.10
CA LYS A 86 -1.81 14.58 15.11
C LYS A 86 -2.23 13.62 16.21
#